data_AF-A0A7K2NNR7-F1
#
_entry.id   AF-A0A7K2NNR7-F1
#
_cell.length_a   1.000
_cell.length_b   1.000
_cell.length_c   1.000
_cell.angle_alpha   90.00
_cell.angle_beta   90.00
_cell.angle_gamma   90.00
#
_symmetry.space_group_name_H-M   'P 1'
#
loop_
_entity.id
_entity.type
_entity.pdbx_description
1 polymer ?
#
loop_
_entity_poly.entity_id
_entity_poly.type
_entity_poly.pdbx_seq_one_letter_code
_entity_poly.pdbx_strand_id
1 'polypeptide(L)'
;PWFAGRFWCQYRQLVRAGWERAGQLQREQQLIADQARLRERTRIAQDMHDVLGHDLSLIALSAGALKLAPDLAEHHQRAAADIRARAAASVERLGEVIGVLREETGEAPVEPDDPGLARLTSEASGAGLPVELRVDGEADDLPPVVARAAHRVVQEALTNVAKHAPGARTTVHVTHTATRTEVVVENGPPPSADRVRTRPGIGGLGLIGLGERVRLTGGSFRHGPRDGGYAVVARIPHHPSPPPHHP
;
A
#
# COMPACT_ATOMS: atom_id res chain seq x y z
N PRO A 1 65.50 19.44 -26.67
CA PRO A 1 65.45 18.57 -25.47
C PRO A 1 64.27 18.85 -24.51
N TRP A 2 64.06 20.09 -24.07
CA TRP A 2 63.02 20.44 -23.08
C TRP A 2 61.57 20.32 -23.58
N PHE A 3 61.28 20.66 -24.84
CA PHE A 3 59.93 20.55 -25.41
C PHE A 3 59.41 19.11 -25.50
N ALA A 4 60.28 18.16 -25.83
CA ALA A 4 59.92 16.74 -25.89
C ALA A 4 59.57 16.19 -24.50
N GLY A 5 60.29 16.60 -23.45
CA GLY A 5 60.00 16.23 -22.08
C GLY A 5 58.64 16.77 -21.60
N ARG A 6 58.31 18.02 -21.93
CA ARG A 6 57.02 18.64 -21.59
C ARG A 6 55.86 17.96 -22.32
N PHE A 7 56.02 17.64 -23.60
CA PHE A 7 55.04 16.87 -24.38
C PHE A 7 54.80 15.48 -23.79
N TRP A 8 55.86 14.75 -23.42
CA TRP A 8 55.73 13.43 -22.78
C TRP A 8 55.02 13.50 -21.43
N CYS A 9 55.32 14.54 -20.62
CA CYS A 9 54.65 14.75 -19.34
C CYS A 9 53.15 15.04 -19.54
N GLN A 10 52.81 15.90 -20.49
CA GLN A 10 51.42 16.26 -20.79
C GLN A 10 50.63 15.07 -21.37
N TYR A 11 51.27 14.27 -22.23
CA TYR A 11 50.71 13.02 -22.75
C TYR A 11 50.43 12.01 -21.63
N ARG A 12 51.37 11.82 -20.68
CA ARG A 12 51.12 10.98 -19.49
C ARG A 12 49.96 11.46 -18.65
N GLN A 13 49.86 12.77 -18.42
CA GLN A 13 48.78 13.35 -17.63
C GLN A 13 47.42 13.14 -18.32
N LEU A 14 47.35 13.36 -19.64
CA LEU A 14 46.14 13.08 -20.43
C LEU A 14 45.76 11.61 -20.41
N VAL A 15 46.72 10.70 -20.61
CA VAL A 15 46.48 9.25 -20.55
C VAL A 15 45.99 8.85 -19.15
N ARG A 16 46.65 9.33 -18.07
CA ARG A 16 46.21 9.07 -16.68
C ARG A 16 44.80 9.59 -16.42
N ALA A 17 44.51 10.84 -16.80
CA ALA A 17 43.17 11.41 -16.65
C ALA A 17 42.11 10.65 -17.46
N GLY A 18 42.49 10.11 -18.63
CA GLY A 18 41.64 9.23 -19.44
C GLY A 18 41.31 7.91 -18.71
N TRP A 19 42.32 7.23 -18.16
CA TRP A 19 42.13 6.01 -17.37
C TRP A 19 41.33 6.25 -16.08
N GLU A 20 41.58 7.36 -15.39
CA GLU A 20 40.83 7.75 -14.20
C GLU A 20 39.35 8.00 -14.50
N ARG A 21 39.04 8.71 -15.59
CA ARG A 21 37.65 8.91 -16.04
C ARG A 21 36.99 7.59 -16.46
N ALA A 22 37.70 6.74 -17.22
CA ALA A 22 37.18 5.44 -17.61
C ALA A 22 36.84 4.59 -16.38
N GLY A 23 37.70 4.60 -15.36
CA GLY A 23 37.44 3.90 -14.09
C GLY A 23 36.32 4.53 -13.24
N GLN A 24 36.07 5.84 -13.35
CA GLN A 24 34.90 6.48 -12.72
C GLN A 24 33.61 6.08 -13.42
N LEU A 25 33.55 6.22 -14.75
CA LEU A 25 32.36 5.86 -15.54
C LEU A 25 32.00 4.38 -15.36
N GLN A 26 32.98 3.49 -15.30
CA GLN A 26 32.72 2.06 -15.11
C GLN A 26 32.13 1.77 -13.73
N ARG A 27 32.59 2.46 -12.67
CA ARG A 27 32.02 2.35 -11.33
C ARG A 27 30.60 2.91 -11.26
N GLU A 28 30.36 4.05 -11.89
CA GLU A 28 29.01 4.63 -11.99
C GLU A 28 28.04 3.68 -12.71
N GLN A 29 28.45 3.10 -13.84
CA GLN A 29 27.62 2.13 -14.55
C GLN A 29 27.34 0.88 -13.70
N GLN A 30 28.31 0.38 -12.95
CA GLN A 30 28.10 -0.75 -12.04
C GLN A 30 27.10 -0.40 -10.94
N LEU A 31 27.22 0.78 -10.32
CA LEU A 31 26.25 1.24 -9.31
C LEU A 31 24.84 1.38 -9.88
N ILE A 32 24.71 1.95 -11.08
CA ILE A 32 23.41 2.08 -11.77
C ILE A 32 22.83 0.70 -12.09
N ALA A 33 23.65 -0.23 -12.58
CA ALA A 33 23.21 -1.59 -12.90
C ALA A 33 22.76 -2.37 -11.66
N ASP A 34 23.51 -2.26 -10.55
CA ASP A 34 23.17 -2.90 -9.28
C ASP A 34 21.86 -2.33 -8.71
N GLN A 35 21.69 -1.01 -8.75
CA GLN A 35 20.44 -0.36 -8.37
C GLN A 35 19.27 -0.80 -9.24
N ALA A 36 19.44 -0.84 -10.57
CA ALA A 36 18.41 -1.29 -11.49
C ALA A 36 18.00 -2.75 -11.22
N ARG A 37 18.97 -3.62 -10.92
CA ARG A 37 18.70 -5.02 -10.59
C ARG A 37 17.94 -5.17 -9.27
N LEU A 38 18.28 -4.38 -8.26
CA LEU A 38 17.57 -4.37 -6.97
C LEU A 38 16.12 -3.90 -7.15
N ARG A 39 15.91 -2.79 -7.89
CA ARG A 39 14.57 -2.29 -8.22
C ARG A 39 13.72 -3.34 -8.92
N GLU A 40 14.29 -4.00 -9.93
CA GLU A 40 13.56 -5.03 -10.68
C GLU A 40 13.21 -6.24 -9.80
N ARG A 41 14.11 -6.67 -8.91
CA ARG A 41 13.82 -7.75 -7.97
C ARG A 41 12.70 -7.39 -7.00
N THR A 42 12.67 -6.15 -6.52
CA THR A 42 11.58 -5.65 -5.65
C THR A 42 10.27 -5.58 -6.42
N ARG A 43 10.28 -5.07 -7.65
CA ARG A 43 9.11 -5.04 -8.53
C ARG A 43 8.53 -6.43 -8.76
N ILE A 44 9.36 -7.41 -9.13
CA ILE A 44 8.94 -8.80 -9.32
C ILE A 44 8.34 -9.37 -8.03
N ALA A 45 8.98 -9.17 -6.88
CA ALA A 45 8.45 -9.64 -5.60
C ALA A 45 7.07 -9.04 -5.30
N GLN A 46 6.84 -7.81 -5.73
CA GLN A 46 5.60 -7.08 -5.52
C GLN A 46 4.49 -7.53 -6.49
N ASP A 47 4.79 -7.67 -7.78
CA ASP A 47 3.86 -8.26 -8.77
C ASP A 47 3.44 -9.68 -8.33
N MET A 48 4.41 -10.47 -7.83
CA MET A 48 4.13 -11.80 -7.28
C MET A 48 3.25 -11.71 -6.03
N HIS A 49 3.46 -10.73 -5.15
CA HIS A 49 2.63 -10.56 -3.95
C HIS A 49 1.22 -10.08 -4.24
N ASP A 50 1.04 -9.19 -5.21
CA ASP A 50 -0.27 -8.68 -5.55
C ASP A 50 -1.12 -9.81 -6.16
N VAL A 51 -0.53 -10.62 -7.05
CA VAL A 51 -1.21 -11.80 -7.62
C VAL A 51 -1.45 -12.87 -6.55
N LEU A 52 -0.42 -13.27 -5.80
CA LEU A 52 -0.55 -14.34 -4.79
C LEU A 52 -1.41 -13.91 -3.59
N GLY A 53 -1.32 -12.65 -3.18
CA GLY A 53 -2.10 -12.07 -2.09
C GLY A 53 -3.57 -11.94 -2.46
N HIS A 54 -3.86 -11.54 -3.70
CA HIS A 54 -5.21 -11.53 -4.25
C HIS A 54 -5.80 -12.95 -4.32
N ASP A 55 -5.05 -13.91 -4.87
CA ASP A 55 -5.50 -15.32 -4.99
C ASP A 55 -5.75 -15.95 -3.61
N LEU A 56 -4.85 -15.73 -2.65
CA LEU A 56 -5.03 -16.22 -1.28
C LEU A 56 -6.22 -15.55 -0.59
N SER A 57 -6.46 -14.26 -0.83
CA SER A 57 -7.62 -13.55 -0.31
C SER A 57 -8.93 -14.09 -0.91
N LEU A 58 -8.95 -14.39 -2.20
CA LEU A 58 -10.07 -15.04 -2.89
C LEU A 58 -10.33 -16.46 -2.36
N ILE A 59 -9.28 -17.23 -2.09
CA ILE A 59 -9.40 -18.57 -1.48
C ILE A 59 -9.98 -18.45 -0.05
N ALA A 60 -9.49 -17.49 0.75
CA ALA A 60 -10.01 -17.23 2.09
C ALA A 60 -11.49 -16.81 2.06
N LEU A 61 -11.87 -15.99 1.08
CA LEU A 61 -13.23 -15.51 0.88
C LEU A 61 -14.17 -16.64 0.42
N SER A 62 -13.75 -17.44 -0.57
CA SER A 62 -14.50 -18.58 -1.10
C SER A 62 -14.74 -19.65 -0.04
N ALA A 63 -13.73 -19.92 0.79
CA ALA A 63 -13.87 -20.80 1.94
C ALA A 63 -14.82 -20.21 3.01
N GLY A 64 -14.84 -18.89 3.15
CA GLY A 64 -15.84 -18.18 3.96
C GLY A 64 -17.28 -18.38 3.47
N ALA A 65 -17.50 -18.29 2.17
CA ALA A 65 -18.81 -18.47 1.54
C ALA A 65 -19.33 -19.91 1.70
N LEU A 66 -18.45 -20.92 1.62
CA LEU A 66 -18.81 -22.31 1.90
C LEU A 66 -19.38 -22.50 3.32
N LYS A 67 -18.91 -21.74 4.31
CA LYS A 67 -19.44 -21.84 5.69
C LYS A 67 -20.89 -21.36 5.81
N LEU A 68 -21.33 -20.48 4.91
CA LEU A 68 -22.66 -19.86 4.94
C LEU A 68 -23.71 -20.62 4.12
N ALA A 69 -23.29 -21.62 3.35
CA ALA A 69 -24.19 -22.41 2.53
C ALA A 69 -25.02 -23.38 3.41
N PRO A 70 -26.35 -23.43 3.23
CA PRO A 70 -27.29 -23.99 4.21
C PRO A 70 -27.26 -25.51 4.38
N ASP A 71 -26.51 -26.25 3.54
CA ASP A 71 -26.52 -27.72 3.50
C ASP A 71 -25.15 -28.39 3.73
N LEU A 72 -24.12 -27.65 4.19
CA LEU A 72 -22.80 -28.25 4.41
C LEU A 72 -22.71 -29.01 5.74
N ALA A 73 -22.33 -30.29 5.64
CA ALA A 73 -22.00 -31.12 6.80
C ALA A 73 -20.88 -30.49 7.65
N GLU A 74 -20.95 -30.68 8.96
CA GLU A 74 -20.12 -29.99 9.97
C GLU A 74 -18.60 -30.13 9.72
N HIS A 75 -18.15 -31.26 9.16
CA HIS A 75 -16.74 -31.48 8.83
C HIS A 75 -16.25 -30.61 7.66
N HIS A 76 -17.11 -30.31 6.68
CA HIS A 76 -16.78 -29.40 5.58
C HIS A 76 -16.73 -27.94 6.05
N GLN A 77 -17.58 -27.54 6.99
CA GLN A 77 -17.52 -26.20 7.60
C GLN A 77 -16.20 -25.98 8.35
N ARG A 78 -15.70 -27.00 9.05
CA ARG A 78 -14.39 -26.96 9.72
C ARG A 78 -13.23 -26.89 8.72
N ALA A 79 -13.29 -27.66 7.63
CA ALA A 79 -12.28 -27.60 6.56
C ALA A 79 -12.23 -26.23 5.89
N ALA A 80 -13.39 -25.61 5.63
CA ALA A 80 -13.47 -24.27 5.06
C ALA A 80 -12.92 -23.19 6.02
N ALA A 81 -13.16 -23.32 7.32
CA ALA A 81 -12.55 -22.45 8.32
C ALA A 81 -11.01 -22.59 8.39
N ASP A 82 -10.48 -23.81 8.26
CA ASP A 82 -9.03 -24.07 8.26
C ASP A 82 -8.35 -23.49 7.00
N ILE A 83 -8.97 -23.66 5.82
CA ILE A 83 -8.51 -23.05 4.56
C ILE A 83 -8.44 -21.52 4.69
N ARG A 84 -9.48 -20.90 5.26
CA ARG A 84 -9.52 -19.45 5.50
C ARG A 84 -8.41 -18.98 6.43
N ALA A 85 -8.19 -19.69 7.55
CA ALA A 85 -7.14 -19.36 8.50
C ALA A 85 -5.74 -19.48 7.89
N ARG A 86 -5.48 -20.54 7.11
CA ARG A 86 -4.20 -20.76 6.44
C ARG A 86 -3.92 -19.73 5.35
N ALA A 87 -4.95 -19.36 4.58
CA ALA A 87 -4.83 -18.33 3.55
C ALA A 87 -4.52 -16.96 4.18
N ALA A 88 -5.24 -16.57 5.24
CA ALA A 88 -4.97 -15.32 5.96
C ALA A 88 -3.54 -15.28 6.55
N ALA A 89 -3.10 -16.37 7.18
CA ALA A 89 -1.74 -16.46 7.73
C ALA A 89 -0.65 -16.42 6.64
N SER A 90 -0.94 -16.92 5.44
CA SER A 90 0.00 -16.85 4.32
C SER A 90 0.12 -15.45 3.74
N VAL A 91 -0.99 -14.69 3.66
CA VAL A 91 -0.96 -13.27 3.26
C VAL A 91 -0.14 -12.44 4.27
N GLU A 92 -0.31 -12.67 5.56
CA GLU A 92 0.42 -11.97 6.63
C GLU A 92 1.94 -12.24 6.54
N ARG A 93 2.35 -13.52 6.39
CA ARG A 93 3.77 -13.90 6.20
C ARG A 93 4.38 -13.31 4.92
N LEU A 94 3.60 -13.25 3.84
CA LEU A 94 4.08 -12.67 2.57
C LEU A 94 4.30 -11.15 2.71
N GLY A 95 3.46 -10.48 3.50
CA GLY A 95 3.62 -9.07 3.85
C GLY A 95 4.87 -8.79 4.70
N GLU A 96 5.20 -9.68 5.65
CA GLU A 96 6.43 -9.58 6.46
C GLU A 96 7.70 -9.68 5.62
N VAL A 97 7.77 -10.66 4.70
CA VAL A 97 8.95 -10.84 3.82
C VAL A 97 9.18 -9.63 2.93
N ILE A 98 8.11 -8.99 2.45
CA ILE A 98 8.21 -7.78 1.63
C ILE A 98 8.54 -6.55 2.47
N GLY A 99 7.99 -6.45 3.69
CA GLY A 99 8.35 -5.39 4.63
C GLY A 99 9.86 -5.28 4.85
N VAL A 100 10.53 -6.42 5.03
CA VAL A 100 11.99 -6.49 5.21
C VAL A 100 12.76 -6.09 3.95
N LEU A 101 12.30 -6.47 2.75
CA LEU A 101 12.95 -6.09 1.49
C LEU A 101 12.76 -4.60 1.12
N ARG A 102 11.77 -3.94 1.75
CA ARG A 102 11.35 -2.58 1.44
C ARG A 102 12.04 -1.52 2.29
N GLU A 103 12.41 -1.85 3.53
CA GLU A 103 13.27 -0.98 4.36
C GLU A 103 14.64 -0.72 3.69
N GLU A 104 15.08 -1.61 2.81
CA GLU A 104 16.36 -1.47 2.09
C GLU A 104 16.27 -0.64 0.80
N THR A 105 15.08 -0.40 0.22
CA THR A 105 14.95 0.12 -1.16
C THR A 105 14.20 1.44 -1.32
N GLY A 106 13.45 1.92 -0.32
CA GLY A 106 12.92 3.30 -0.27
C GLY A 106 11.93 3.71 -1.37
N GLU A 107 11.42 2.78 -2.20
CA GLU A 107 10.54 3.09 -3.34
C GLU A 107 9.04 2.91 -3.04
N ALA A 108 8.25 3.90 -3.49
CA ALA A 108 6.79 3.91 -3.42
C ALA A 108 6.17 3.20 -4.66
N PRO A 109 5.04 2.49 -4.52
CA PRO A 109 4.56 1.52 -5.50
C PRO A 109 3.80 2.13 -6.70
N VAL A 110 3.84 1.40 -7.82
CA VAL A 110 2.96 1.57 -9.00
C VAL A 110 2.07 0.33 -9.10
N GLU A 111 0.79 0.46 -8.74
CA GLU A 111 -0.26 -0.56 -8.89
C GLU A 111 -1.05 -0.33 -10.21
N PRO A 112 -1.83 -1.34 -10.68
CA PRO A 112 -2.59 -1.26 -11.94
C PRO A 112 -3.62 -0.12 -11.97
N ASP A 113 -3.88 0.42 -13.17
CA ASP A 113 -4.70 1.61 -13.45
C ASP A 113 -6.24 1.45 -13.29
N ASP A 114 -6.72 0.69 -12.31
CA ASP A 114 -8.17 0.67 -11.99
C ASP A 114 -8.41 0.78 -10.47
N PRO A 115 -8.79 1.96 -9.94
CA PRO A 115 -8.97 2.19 -8.51
C PRO A 115 -10.43 1.97 -8.07
N GLY A 116 -11.25 1.22 -8.83
CA GLY A 116 -12.70 1.06 -8.67
C GLY A 116 -13.21 0.89 -7.23
N LEU A 117 -13.43 2.01 -6.53
CA LEU A 117 -13.88 2.05 -5.14
C LEU A 117 -15.23 1.37 -4.95
N ALA A 118 -16.12 1.51 -5.93
CA ALA A 118 -17.43 0.85 -5.92
C ALA A 118 -17.30 -0.68 -5.86
N ARG A 119 -16.37 -1.25 -6.65
CA ARG A 119 -16.09 -2.68 -6.64
C ARG A 119 -15.53 -3.11 -5.28
N LEU A 120 -14.54 -2.39 -4.75
CA LEU A 120 -13.95 -2.68 -3.44
C LEU A 120 -15.00 -2.67 -2.31
N THR A 121 -15.88 -1.66 -2.28
CA THR A 121 -16.96 -1.58 -1.27
C THR A 121 -18.04 -2.63 -1.47
N SER A 122 -18.32 -3.03 -2.71
CA SER A 122 -19.26 -4.10 -3.04
C SER A 122 -18.73 -5.46 -2.59
N GLU A 123 -17.44 -5.74 -2.83
CA GLU A 123 -16.77 -6.95 -2.36
C GLU A 123 -16.76 -7.02 -0.83
N ALA A 124 -16.47 -5.91 -0.14
CA ALA A 124 -16.54 -5.83 1.32
C ALA A 124 -17.97 -6.09 1.85
N SER A 125 -18.98 -5.55 1.15
CA SER A 125 -20.40 -5.78 1.47
C SER A 125 -20.81 -7.24 1.28
N GLY A 126 -20.43 -7.85 0.16
CA GLY A 126 -20.64 -9.28 -0.11
C GLY A 126 -19.93 -10.19 0.90
N ALA A 127 -18.84 -9.72 1.51
CA ALA A 127 -18.11 -10.42 2.56
C ALA A 127 -18.73 -10.27 3.97
N GLY A 128 -19.86 -9.55 4.10
CA GLY A 128 -20.61 -9.39 5.35
C GLY A 128 -20.23 -8.17 6.19
N LEU A 129 -19.42 -7.24 5.65
CA LEU A 129 -19.21 -5.93 6.28
C LEU A 129 -20.25 -4.94 5.72
N PRO A 130 -21.17 -4.37 6.52
CA PRO A 130 -22.14 -3.41 5.99
C PRO A 130 -21.45 -2.10 5.61
N VAL A 131 -21.12 -1.91 4.32
CA VAL A 131 -20.43 -0.72 3.80
C VAL A 131 -21.38 0.11 2.94
N GLU A 132 -21.44 1.41 3.21
CA GLU A 132 -22.10 2.40 2.35
C GLU A 132 -21.04 3.29 1.70
N LEU A 133 -21.03 3.37 0.36
CA LEU A 133 -20.16 4.26 -0.40
C LEU A 133 -20.93 5.51 -0.82
N ARG A 134 -20.36 6.69 -0.54
CA ARG A 134 -20.79 7.98 -1.08
C ARG A 134 -19.63 8.64 -1.80
N VAL A 135 -19.87 9.08 -3.03
CA VAL A 135 -18.88 9.82 -3.83
C VAL A 135 -19.49 11.15 -4.24
N ASP A 136 -18.85 12.24 -3.83
CA ASP A 136 -19.22 13.60 -4.22
C ASP A 136 -18.17 14.17 -5.17
N GLY A 137 -18.61 14.85 -6.24
CA GLY A 137 -17.73 15.41 -7.28
C GLY A 137 -17.38 14.40 -8.38
N GLU A 138 -16.79 14.91 -9.47
CA GLU A 138 -16.41 14.09 -10.64
C GLU A 138 -14.95 13.63 -10.53
N ALA A 139 -14.69 12.39 -10.97
CA ALA A 139 -13.38 11.75 -10.95
C ALA A 139 -12.71 11.70 -12.34
N ASP A 140 -13.34 12.29 -13.37
CA ASP A 140 -13.01 12.07 -14.78
C ASP A 140 -11.59 12.53 -15.17
N ASP A 141 -10.96 13.42 -14.38
CA ASP A 141 -9.58 13.91 -14.56
C ASP A 141 -8.67 13.67 -13.33
N LEU A 142 -8.98 12.68 -12.48
CA LEU A 142 -8.17 12.44 -11.29
C LEU A 142 -6.76 11.95 -11.66
N PRO A 143 -5.67 12.57 -11.13
CA PRO A 143 -4.34 12.05 -11.35
C PRO A 143 -4.23 10.59 -10.87
N PRO A 144 -3.66 9.65 -11.65
CA PRO A 144 -3.63 8.22 -11.28
C PRO A 144 -3.01 7.94 -9.91
N VAL A 145 -2.02 8.73 -9.51
CA VAL A 145 -1.38 8.63 -8.18
C VAL A 145 -2.38 8.93 -7.05
N VAL A 146 -3.28 9.91 -7.24
CA VAL A 146 -4.31 10.26 -6.26
C VAL A 146 -5.34 9.16 -6.16
N ALA A 147 -5.77 8.62 -7.32
CA ALA A 147 -6.78 7.57 -7.38
C ALA A 147 -6.29 6.28 -6.68
N ARG A 148 -5.03 5.89 -6.92
CA ARG A 148 -4.37 4.78 -6.21
C ARG A 148 -4.24 5.03 -4.72
N ALA A 149 -3.82 6.24 -4.32
CA ALA A 149 -3.71 6.59 -2.91
C ALA A 149 -5.06 6.52 -2.19
N ALA A 150 -6.13 7.02 -2.81
CA ALA A 150 -7.49 6.92 -2.29
C ALA A 150 -7.94 5.45 -2.17
N HIS A 151 -7.74 4.64 -3.20
CA HIS A 151 -8.04 3.21 -3.18
C HIS A 151 -7.32 2.49 -2.03
N ARG A 152 -6.01 2.71 -1.88
CA ARG A 152 -5.20 2.09 -0.82
C ARG A 152 -5.66 2.49 0.58
N VAL A 153 -6.04 3.75 0.78
CA VAL A 153 -6.61 4.23 2.05
C VAL A 153 -7.91 3.50 2.37
N VAL A 154 -8.84 3.40 1.41
CA VAL A 154 -10.11 2.70 1.61
C VAL A 154 -9.89 1.22 1.88
N GLN A 155 -9.03 0.56 1.11
CA GLN A 155 -8.73 -0.86 1.26
C GLN A 155 -8.16 -1.19 2.64
N GLU A 156 -7.15 -0.44 3.09
CA GLU A 156 -6.55 -0.65 4.41
C GLU A 156 -7.56 -0.36 5.53
N ALA A 157 -8.36 0.70 5.40
CA ALA A 157 -9.39 1.03 6.38
C ALA A 157 -10.44 -0.08 6.49
N LEU A 158 -10.99 -0.57 5.37
CA LEU A 158 -11.97 -1.66 5.37
C LEU A 158 -11.38 -2.96 5.92
N THR A 159 -10.12 -3.26 5.61
CA THR A 159 -9.40 -4.41 6.19
C THR A 159 -9.31 -4.30 7.71
N ASN A 160 -8.98 -3.11 8.22
CA ASN A 160 -8.91 -2.85 9.65
C ASN A 160 -10.29 -2.96 10.31
N VAL A 161 -11.36 -2.47 9.68
CA VAL A 161 -12.72 -2.66 10.21
C VAL A 161 -13.07 -4.15 10.25
N ALA A 162 -12.80 -4.91 9.19
CA ALA A 162 -13.08 -6.35 9.16
C ALA A 162 -12.32 -7.12 10.25
N LYS A 163 -11.08 -6.71 10.55
CA LYS A 163 -10.24 -7.32 11.59
C LYS A 163 -10.64 -6.94 13.02
N HIS A 164 -11.01 -5.68 13.24
CA HIS A 164 -11.12 -5.11 14.58
C HIS A 164 -12.56 -4.81 15.03
N ALA A 165 -13.48 -4.60 14.08
CA ALA A 165 -14.88 -4.30 14.34
C ALA A 165 -15.80 -5.09 13.37
N PRO A 166 -15.73 -6.43 13.37
CA PRO A 166 -16.53 -7.25 12.45
C PRO A 166 -18.03 -6.98 12.63
N GLY A 167 -18.73 -6.74 11.52
CA GLY A 167 -20.17 -6.44 11.50
C GLY A 167 -20.53 -4.99 11.86
N ALA A 168 -19.54 -4.12 12.13
CA ALA A 168 -19.80 -2.70 12.32
C ALA A 168 -20.28 -2.05 11.02
N ARG A 169 -21.32 -1.21 11.12
CA ARG A 169 -21.75 -0.36 9.99
C ARG A 169 -20.62 0.59 9.64
N THR A 170 -20.27 0.62 8.36
CA THR A 170 -19.13 1.37 7.83
C THR A 170 -19.57 2.29 6.71
N THR A 171 -19.10 3.52 6.71
CA THR A 171 -19.34 4.50 5.67
C THR A 171 -18.01 4.91 5.05
N VAL A 172 -17.94 4.82 3.73
CA VAL A 172 -16.84 5.35 2.92
C VAL A 172 -17.36 6.57 2.20
N HIS A 173 -16.80 7.74 2.48
CA HIS A 173 -17.13 8.98 1.83
C HIS A 173 -15.90 9.51 1.10
N VAL A 174 -16.02 9.70 -0.21
CA VAL A 174 -14.98 10.28 -1.05
C VAL A 174 -15.50 11.57 -1.66
N THR A 175 -14.77 12.66 -1.45
CA THR A 175 -15.09 13.95 -2.03
C THR A 175 -13.96 14.38 -2.95
N HIS A 176 -14.27 14.50 -4.24
CA HIS A 176 -13.40 15.07 -5.24
C HIS A 176 -13.69 16.56 -5.38
N THR A 177 -12.63 17.36 -5.35
CA THR A 177 -12.67 18.79 -5.68
C THR A 177 -11.66 19.05 -6.79
N ALA A 178 -11.64 20.25 -7.36
CA ALA A 178 -10.67 20.60 -8.41
C ALA A 178 -9.20 20.36 -8.02
N THR A 179 -8.84 20.53 -6.74
CA THR A 179 -7.44 20.52 -6.29
C THR A 179 -7.09 19.44 -5.28
N ARG A 180 -8.07 18.71 -4.74
CA ARG A 180 -7.86 17.67 -3.71
C ARG A 180 -8.94 16.61 -3.74
N THR A 181 -8.57 15.41 -3.29
CA THR A 181 -9.46 14.31 -2.94
C THR A 181 -9.42 14.09 -1.44
N GLU A 182 -10.58 14.09 -0.79
CA GLU A 182 -10.75 13.73 0.62
C GLU A 182 -11.41 12.36 0.73
N VAL A 183 -10.83 11.47 1.52
CA VAL A 183 -11.35 10.13 1.81
C VAL A 183 -11.60 10.04 3.30
N VAL A 184 -12.82 9.71 3.67
CA VAL A 184 -13.26 9.51 5.05
C VAL A 184 -13.85 8.11 5.14
N VAL A 185 -13.27 7.26 5.98
CA VAL A 185 -13.80 5.93 6.30
C VAL A 185 -14.12 5.90 7.79
N GLU A 186 -15.38 5.69 8.14
CA GLU A 186 -15.84 5.64 9.52
C GLU A 186 -16.61 4.34 9.75
N ASN A 187 -16.38 3.68 10.87
CA ASN A 187 -17.22 2.59 11.33
C ASN A 187 -17.81 2.90 12.70
N GLY A 188 -19.04 2.44 12.93
CA GLY A 188 -19.67 2.48 14.24
C GLY A 188 -19.10 1.43 15.21
N PRO A 189 -19.62 1.37 16.45
CA PRO A 189 -19.24 0.32 17.39
C PRO A 189 -19.61 -1.07 16.86
N PRO A 190 -18.82 -2.12 17.18
CA PRO A 190 -19.17 -3.48 16.81
C PRO A 190 -20.49 -3.91 17.48
N PRO A 191 -21.39 -4.63 16.79
CA PRO A 191 -22.73 -4.96 17.28
C PRO A 191 -22.77 -5.89 18.49
N SER A 192 -21.65 -6.56 18.82
CA SER A 192 -21.51 -7.36 20.04
C SER A 192 -20.24 -6.94 20.78
N ALA A 193 -20.40 -6.31 21.94
CA ALA A 193 -19.29 -5.87 22.81
C ALA A 193 -18.43 -7.03 23.37
N ASP A 194 -18.84 -8.28 23.17
CA ASP A 194 -18.36 -9.42 23.95
C ASP A 194 -17.17 -10.21 23.36
N ARG A 195 -16.57 -9.82 22.23
CA ARG A 195 -15.55 -10.68 21.57
C ARG A 195 -14.28 -10.05 21.06
N VAL A 196 -13.92 -8.84 21.43
CA VAL A 196 -12.60 -8.31 21.08
C VAL A 196 -11.88 -7.81 22.33
N ARG A 197 -11.37 -8.75 23.14
CA ARG A 197 -10.16 -8.50 23.94
C ARG A 197 -8.98 -8.46 22.96
N THR A 198 -8.82 -7.36 22.23
CA THR A 198 -7.59 -7.11 21.49
C THR A 198 -6.49 -6.92 22.54
N ARG A 199 -5.55 -7.87 22.59
CA ARG A 199 -4.22 -7.58 23.13
C ARG A 199 -3.71 -6.33 22.42
N PRO A 200 -3.00 -5.41 23.10
CA PRO A 200 -2.28 -4.33 22.44
C PRO A 200 -1.11 -4.96 21.66
N GLY A 201 -1.44 -5.53 20.51
CA GLY A 201 -0.48 -6.00 19.52
C GLY A 201 -0.15 -4.86 18.57
N ILE A 202 1.03 -4.95 17.97
CA ILE A 202 1.66 -4.01 17.04
C ILE A 202 0.84 -4.00 15.72
N GLY A 203 -0.40 -3.53 15.78
CA GLY A 203 -1.34 -3.43 14.67
C GLY A 203 -1.59 -1.96 14.38
N GLY A 204 -0.90 -1.44 13.36
CA GLY A 204 -0.92 -0.02 13.00
C GLY A 204 0.10 0.38 11.95
N LEU A 205 1.07 -0.50 11.63
CA LEU A 205 2.10 -0.25 10.61
C LEU A 205 1.50 0.12 9.24
N GLY A 206 0.36 -0.50 8.86
CA GLY A 206 -0.34 -0.22 7.60
C GLY A 206 -0.82 1.23 7.50
N LEU A 207 -1.59 1.70 8.49
CA LEU A 207 -2.09 3.07 8.57
C LEU A 207 -0.98 4.10 8.80
N ILE A 208 0.05 3.77 9.60
CA ILE A 208 1.22 4.64 9.82
C ILE A 208 1.96 4.88 8.49
N GLY A 209 2.30 3.81 7.77
CA GLY A 209 2.99 3.93 6.47
C GLY A 209 2.14 4.59 5.39
N LEU A 210 0.82 4.39 5.38
CA LEU A 210 -0.11 5.15 4.54
C LEU A 210 -0.10 6.64 4.88
N GLY A 211 -0.11 6.96 6.17
CA GLY A 211 -0.09 8.35 6.65
C GLY A 211 1.18 9.10 6.30
N GLU A 212 2.34 8.44 6.41
CA GLU A 212 3.62 9.01 5.96
C GLU A 212 3.60 9.32 4.47
N ARG A 213 3.14 8.38 3.63
CA ARG A 213 3.05 8.57 2.17
C ARG A 213 2.11 9.70 1.77
N VAL A 214 0.94 9.81 2.41
CA VAL A 214 0.01 10.91 2.15
C VAL A 214 0.62 12.26 2.55
N ARG A 215 1.43 12.31 3.61
CA ARG A 215 2.15 13.54 4.01
C ARG A 215 3.28 13.90 3.06
N LEU A 216 3.99 12.91 2.50
CA LEU A 216 5.05 13.13 1.51
C LEU A 216 4.54 13.78 0.22
N THR A 217 3.26 13.61 -0.12
CA THR A 217 2.63 14.29 -1.26
C THR A 217 2.02 15.66 -0.92
N GLY A 218 2.27 16.17 0.29
CA GLY A 218 1.68 17.44 0.77
C GLY A 218 0.25 17.30 1.30
N GLY A 219 -0.22 16.06 1.49
CA GLY A 219 -1.54 15.75 2.05
C GLY A 219 -1.54 15.67 3.58
N SER A 220 -2.71 15.32 4.13
CA SER A 220 -2.86 15.08 5.57
C SER A 220 -3.56 13.76 5.83
N PHE A 221 -3.11 13.04 6.86
CA PHE A 221 -3.67 11.77 7.26
C PHE A 221 -3.87 11.72 8.77
N ARG A 222 -5.08 11.34 9.19
CA ARG A 222 -5.47 11.18 10.59
C ARG A 222 -6.27 9.89 10.75
N HIS A 223 -6.10 9.23 11.87
CA HIS A 223 -6.89 8.06 12.22
C HIS A 223 -7.04 8.00 13.75
N GLY A 224 -8.17 7.48 14.22
CA GLY A 224 -8.42 7.39 15.66
C GLY A 224 -9.86 6.99 16.02
N PRO A 225 -10.12 6.76 17.32
CA PRO A 225 -11.45 6.44 17.79
C PRO A 225 -12.42 7.61 17.58
N ARG A 226 -13.65 7.31 17.15
CA ARG A 226 -14.72 8.29 16.92
C ARG A 226 -16.08 7.67 17.21
N ASP A 227 -16.88 8.31 18.06
CA ASP A 227 -18.28 7.94 18.36
C ASP A 227 -18.50 6.44 18.68
N GLY A 228 -17.56 5.85 19.43
CA GLY A 228 -17.59 4.43 19.82
C GLY A 228 -17.06 3.46 18.75
N GLY A 229 -16.67 3.95 17.58
CA GLY A 229 -15.96 3.20 16.55
C GLY A 229 -14.63 3.86 16.17
N TYR A 230 -14.30 3.87 14.88
CA TYR A 230 -13.01 4.34 14.38
C TYR A 230 -13.18 5.14 13.09
N ALA A 231 -12.34 6.15 12.90
CA ALA A 231 -12.32 6.98 11.71
C ALA A 231 -10.92 7.05 11.12
N VAL A 232 -10.84 7.00 9.79
CA VAL A 232 -9.64 7.27 8.99
C VAL A 232 -9.98 8.40 8.02
N VAL A 233 -9.16 9.45 8.03
CA VAL A 233 -9.32 10.64 7.21
C VAL A 233 -8.04 10.92 6.46
N ALA A 234 -8.10 10.88 5.13
CA ALA A 234 -7.01 11.21 4.23
C ALA A 234 -7.41 12.39 3.33
N ARG A 235 -6.51 13.37 3.19
CA ARG A 235 -6.63 14.48 2.24
C ARG A 235 -5.44 14.43 1.32
N ILE A 236 -5.70 14.26 0.03
CA ILE A 236 -4.70 14.01 -0.99
C ILE A 236 -4.79 15.15 -2.01
N PRO A 237 -3.78 16.02 -2.12
CA PRO A 237 -3.81 17.09 -3.11
C PRO A 237 -3.56 16.51 -4.51
N HIS A 238 -4.18 17.10 -5.53
CA HIS A 238 -4.01 16.67 -6.93
C HIS A 238 -2.66 17.08 -7.52
N HIS A 239 -2.05 18.11 -6.93
CA HIS A 239 -0.69 18.53 -7.20
C HIS A 239 0.09 18.60 -5.88
N PRO A 240 1.34 18.12 -5.82
CA PRO A 240 2.13 18.20 -4.61
C PRO A 240 2.27 19.67 -4.20
N SER A 241 1.76 20.01 -3.02
CA SER A 241 2.02 21.31 -2.39
C SER A 241 3.24 21.18 -1.48
N PRO A 242 4.16 22.16 -1.46
CA PRO A 242 5.29 22.13 -0.56
C PRO A 242 4.80 22.06 0.90
N PRO A 243 5.49 21.32 1.79
CA PRO A 243 5.07 21.17 3.18
C PRO A 243 4.97 22.54 3.86
N PRO A 244 4.00 22.75 4.77
CA PRO A 244 3.91 24.00 5.50
C PRO A 244 5.18 24.22 6.33
N HIS A 245 5.84 25.36 6.11
CA HIS A 245 6.95 25.80 6.96
C HIS A 245 6.40 26.06 8.37
N HIS A 246 6.89 25.32 9.37
CA HIS A 246 6.66 25.69 10.76
C HIS A 246 7.52 26.92 11.10
N PRO A 247 6.94 27.97 11.72
CA PRO A 247 7.68 29.14 12.20
C PRO A 247 8.55 28.82 13.41
#